data_AF-K6VIG4-F1
#
_entry.id   AF-K6VIG4-F1
#
_cell.length_a   1.000
_cell.length_b   1.000
_cell.length_c   1.000
_cell.angle_alpha   90.00
_cell.angle_beta   90.00
_cell.angle_gamma   90.00
#
_symmetry.space_group_name_H-M   'P 1'
#
loop_
_entity.id
_entity.type
_entity.pdbx_description
1 polymer ?
#
loop_
_entity_poly.entity_id
_entity_poly.type
_entity_poly.pdbx_seq_one_letter_code
_entity_poly.pdbx_strand_id
1 'polypeptide(L)'
;MGRARKIFGSDLDYLTDADRQLIHAVTGEVIWQGQEPHERPLSAFAMQIAVDRRTRDLAEGEEISVSYLQRTCDRLAALGVPANPFQGSNLRKAQAYLSSRAEGRSPS
;
A
#
# COMPACT_ATOMS: atom_id res chain seq x y z
N MET A 1 6.83 -18.35 -17.20
CA MET A 1 5.45 -18.11 -16.71
C MET A 1 5.52 -17.77 -15.23
N GLY A 2 5.25 -16.52 -14.84
CA GLY A 2 5.27 -16.11 -13.44
C GLY A 2 4.07 -16.68 -12.71
N ARG A 3 4.31 -17.50 -11.68
CA ARG A 3 3.25 -17.94 -10.75
C ARG A 3 2.57 -16.71 -10.17
N ALA A 4 1.29 -16.52 -10.48
CA ALA A 4 0.42 -15.66 -9.68
C ALA A 4 0.49 -16.19 -8.24
N ARG A 5 1.14 -15.43 -7.34
CA ARG A 5 1.30 -15.84 -5.95
C ARG A 5 -0.09 -15.81 -5.31
N LYS A 6 -0.57 -16.99 -4.88
CA LYS A 6 -1.78 -17.11 -4.06
C LYS A 6 -1.59 -16.24 -2.83
N ILE A 7 -2.51 -15.29 -2.65
CA ILE A 7 -2.64 -14.51 -1.42
C ILE A 7 -3.04 -15.50 -0.34
N PHE A 8 -2.27 -15.56 0.73
CA PHE A 8 -2.72 -16.16 1.98
C PHE A 8 -3.33 -15.02 2.79
N GLY A 9 -4.48 -15.23 3.44
CA GLY A 9 -5.09 -14.22 4.32
C GLY A 9 -4.10 -13.60 5.32
N SER A 10 -3.03 -14.34 5.65
CA SER A 10 -1.89 -13.91 6.46
C SER A 10 -1.22 -12.60 6.04
N ASP A 11 -1.21 -12.26 4.74
CA ASP A 11 -0.46 -11.08 4.29
C ASP A 11 -1.19 -9.78 4.66
N LEU A 12 -2.52 -9.83 4.76
CA LEU A 12 -3.36 -8.69 5.17
C LEU A 12 -3.35 -8.45 6.67
N ASP A 13 -2.91 -9.43 7.46
CA ASP A 13 -2.79 -9.32 8.91
C ASP A 13 -1.66 -8.37 9.33
N TYR A 14 -0.69 -8.14 8.44
CA TYR A 14 0.40 -7.18 8.69
C TYR A 14 0.03 -5.73 8.38
N LEU A 15 -1.17 -5.47 7.83
CA LEU A 15 -1.64 -4.12 7.55
C LEU A 15 -2.12 -3.44 8.82
N THR A 16 -1.55 -2.27 9.10
CA THR A 16 -2.04 -1.37 10.15
C THR A 16 -3.32 -0.66 9.72
N ASP A 17 -4.04 -0.06 10.67
CA ASP A 17 -5.21 0.76 10.37
C ASP A 17 -4.87 1.95 9.46
N ALA A 18 -3.68 2.53 9.62
CA ALA A 18 -3.21 3.62 8.77
C ALA A 18 -3.01 3.15 7.31
N ASP A 19 -2.48 1.94 7.11
CA ASP A 19 -2.31 1.35 5.78
C ASP A 19 -3.67 1.09 5.13
N ARG A 20 -4.63 0.53 5.88
CA ARG A 20 -6.00 0.27 5.41
C ARG A 20 -6.69 1.57 4.98
N GLN A 21 -6.53 2.65 5.75
CA GLN A 21 -7.10 3.95 5.39
C GLN A 21 -6.43 4.56 4.15
N LEU A 22 -5.10 4.45 4.01
CA LEU A 22 -4.41 4.88 2.80
C LEU A 22 -4.89 4.11 1.57
N ILE A 23 -4.98 2.78 1.67
CA ILE A 23 -5.47 1.91 0.60
C ILE A 23 -6.89 2.35 0.21
N HIS A 24 -7.78 2.52 1.18
CA HIS A 24 -9.14 2.99 0.92
C HIS A 24 -9.17 4.34 0.21
N ALA A 25 -8.37 5.32 0.65
CA ALA A 25 -8.32 6.63 0.03
C ALA A 25 -7.83 6.59 -1.43
N VAL A 26 -6.92 5.68 -1.77
CA VAL A 26 -6.32 5.58 -3.11
C VAL A 26 -7.19 4.76 -4.07
N THR A 27 -7.69 3.62 -3.60
CA THR A 27 -8.30 2.58 -4.45
C THR A 27 -9.79 2.41 -4.21
N GLY A 28 -10.32 2.94 -3.11
CA GLY A 28 -11.69 2.70 -2.64
C GLY A 28 -11.87 1.35 -1.94
N GLU A 29 -10.82 0.54 -1.83
CA GLU A 29 -10.91 -0.80 -1.24
C GLU A 29 -11.10 -0.71 0.27
N VAL A 30 -11.97 -1.58 0.80
CA VAL A 30 -12.18 -1.72 2.24
C VAL A 30 -11.63 -3.09 2.64
N ILE A 31 -10.63 -3.08 3.52
CA ILE A 31 -9.92 -4.28 3.98
C ILE A 31 -10.05 -4.37 5.49
N TRP A 32 -10.72 -5.41 5.97
CA TRP A 32 -10.90 -5.69 7.41
C TRP A 32 -9.87 -6.68 7.93
N GLN A 33 -9.58 -6.63 9.23
CA GLN A 33 -8.68 -7.62 9.84
C GLN A 33 -9.40 -8.96 9.95
N GLY A 34 -8.70 -10.07 9.68
CA GLY A 34 -9.32 -11.41 9.68
C GLY A 34 -10.36 -11.61 8.57
N GLN A 35 -10.39 -10.72 7.58
CA GLN A 35 -11.27 -10.89 6.45
C GLN A 35 -10.79 -12.08 5.60
N GLU A 36 -11.68 -13.02 5.33
CA GLU A 36 -11.47 -14.07 4.33
C GLU A 36 -11.10 -13.43 2.98
N PRO A 37 -10.31 -14.14 2.14
CA PRO A 37 -9.94 -13.63 0.82
C PRO A 37 -11.20 -13.17 0.07
N HIS A 38 -11.24 -11.87 -0.28
CA HIS A 38 -12.36 -11.29 -1.04
C HIS A 38 -12.64 -12.14 -2.29
N GLU A 39 -13.92 -12.28 -2.68
CA GLU A 39 -14.31 -12.82 -3.99
C GLU A 39 -13.73 -11.98 -5.14
N ARG A 40 -13.36 -10.72 -4.86
CA ARG A 40 -12.65 -9.83 -5.79
C ARG A 40 -11.17 -9.74 -5.46
N PRO A 41 -10.29 -9.82 -6.49
CA PRO A 41 -8.87 -9.62 -6.30
C PRO A 41 -8.57 -8.19 -5.81
N LEU A 42 -7.68 -8.08 -4.82
CA LEU A 42 -7.16 -6.79 -4.37
C LEU A 42 -6.33 -6.12 -5.45
N SER A 43 -6.27 -4.79 -5.41
CA SER A 43 -5.44 -3.98 -6.28
C SER A 43 -3.96 -4.27 -6.05
N ALA A 44 -3.16 -4.07 -7.09
CA ALA A 44 -1.70 -4.16 -6.98
C ALA A 44 -1.13 -3.19 -5.93
N PHE A 45 -1.81 -2.06 -5.68
CA PHE A 45 -1.45 -1.09 -4.66
C PHE A 45 -1.58 -1.66 -3.24
N ALA A 46 -2.75 -2.20 -2.92
CA ALA A 46 -2.98 -2.86 -1.63
C ALA A 46 -2.01 -4.04 -1.43
N MET A 47 -1.81 -4.84 -2.48
CA MET A 47 -0.94 -6.01 -2.44
C MET A 47 0.54 -5.65 -2.20
N GLN A 48 1.04 -4.60 -2.83
CA GLN A 48 2.44 -4.19 -2.62
C GLN A 48 2.67 -3.73 -1.18
N ILE A 49 1.74 -2.98 -0.59
CA ILE A 49 1.85 -2.56 0.81
C ILE A 49 1.85 -3.76 1.76
N ALA A 50 0.93 -4.72 1.54
CA ALA A 50 0.87 -5.93 2.35
C ALA A 50 2.17 -6.76 2.26
N VAL A 51 2.73 -6.88 1.06
CA VAL A 51 4.02 -7.55 0.85
C VAL A 51 5.14 -6.81 1.56
N ASP A 52 5.25 -5.49 1.41
CA ASP A 52 6.33 -4.71 2.00
C ASP A 52 6.29 -4.76 3.54
N ARG A 53 5.09 -4.76 4.15
CA ARG A 53 4.91 -4.99 5.59
C ARG A 53 5.36 -6.38 6.01
N ARG A 54 4.93 -7.42 5.28
CA ARG A 54 5.29 -8.81 5.55
C ARG A 54 6.80 -9.06 5.44
N THR A 55 7.46 -8.50 4.42
CA THR A 55 8.91 -8.69 4.20
C THR A 55 9.77 -7.79 5.08
N ARG A 56 9.16 -6.88 5.86
CA ARG A 56 9.84 -5.85 6.65
C ARG A 56 10.60 -4.82 5.80
N ASP A 57 10.25 -4.69 4.52
CA ASP A 57 10.67 -3.56 3.67
C ASP A 57 10.05 -2.25 4.20
N LEU A 58 8.90 -2.37 4.86
CA LEU A 58 8.29 -1.35 5.69
C LEU A 58 8.19 -1.89 7.13
N ALA A 59 8.92 -1.27 8.06
CA ALA A 59 9.07 -1.81 9.41
C ALA A 59 7.75 -1.82 10.21
N GLU A 60 7.68 -2.58 11.30
CA GLU A 60 6.50 -2.53 12.17
C GLU A 60 6.32 -1.12 12.75
N GLY A 61 5.09 -0.62 12.75
CA GLY A 61 4.78 0.70 13.32
C GLY A 61 5.29 1.90 12.50
N GLU A 62 6.08 1.68 11.44
CA GLU A 62 6.51 2.77 10.54
C GLU A 62 5.29 3.30 9.76
N GLU A 63 4.97 4.58 9.89
CA GLU A 63 3.91 5.20 9.07
C GLU A 63 4.38 5.33 7.61
N ILE A 64 3.49 5.00 6.66
CA ILE A 64 3.76 5.21 5.24
C ILE A 64 3.92 6.71 4.96
N SER A 65 5.06 7.08 4.37
CA SER A 65 5.38 8.46 4.00
C SER A 65 5.41 8.65 2.48
N VAL A 66 5.33 9.91 2.04
CA VAL A 66 5.53 10.28 0.63
C VAL A 66 6.90 9.81 0.13
N SER A 67 7.93 9.95 0.97
CA SER A 67 9.30 9.51 0.64
C SER A 67 9.41 8.00 0.47
N TYR A 68 8.69 7.21 1.29
CA TYR A 68 8.61 5.76 1.07
C TYR A 68 7.96 5.44 -0.28
N LEU A 69 6.81 6.06 -0.60
CA LEU A 69 6.09 5.79 -1.85
C LEU A 69 6.95 6.12 -3.08
N GLN A 70 7.65 7.26 -3.06
CA GLN A 70 8.52 7.67 -4.15
C GLN A 70 9.70 6.71 -4.31
N ARG A 71 10.40 6.38 -3.22
CA ARG A 71 11.52 5.42 -3.25
C ARG A 71 11.09 4.06 -3.78
N THR A 72 9.94 3.55 -3.35
CA THR A 72 9.44 2.25 -3.82
C THR A 72 8.99 2.33 -5.28
N CYS A 73 8.38 3.44 -5.70
CA CYS A 73 8.07 3.69 -7.11
C CYS A 73 9.35 3.64 -7.98
N ASP A 74 10.38 4.37 -7.59
CA ASP A 74 11.64 4.45 -8.35
C ASP A 74 12.36 3.08 -8.38
N ARG A 75 12.35 2.34 -7.25
CA ARG A 75 12.88 0.98 -7.16
C ARG A 75 12.17 0.03 -8.13
N LEU A 76 10.84 0.04 -8.15
CA LEU A 76 10.06 -0.85 -9.02
C LEU A 76 10.22 -0.48 -10.51
N ALA A 77 10.37 0.80 -10.81
CA ALA A 77 10.70 1.26 -12.16
C ALA A 77 12.09 0.78 -12.61
N ALA A 78 13.11 0.87 -11.74
CA ALA A 78 14.46 0.38 -12.02
C ALA A 78 14.52 -1.14 -12.23
N LEU A 79 13.65 -1.91 -11.55
CA LEU A 79 13.49 -3.35 -11.75
C LEU A 79 12.68 -3.71 -13.01
N GLY A 80 12.18 -2.71 -13.76
CA GLY A 80 11.42 -2.92 -14.98
C GLY A 80 10.02 -3.51 -14.74
N VAL A 81 9.41 -3.29 -13.58
CA VAL A 81 8.06 -3.78 -13.27
C VAL A 81 7.03 -3.01 -14.13
N PRO A 82 6.38 -3.66 -15.12
CA PRO A 82 5.58 -2.95 -16.12
C PRO A 82 4.28 -2.36 -15.55
N ALA A 83 3.77 -2.89 -14.43
CA ALA A 83 2.59 -2.42 -13.74
C ALA A 83 2.92 -1.98 -12.31
N ASN A 84 3.82 -0.99 -12.19
CA ASN A 84 4.21 -0.44 -10.89
C ASN A 84 2.98 0.12 -10.16
N PRO A 85 2.62 -0.40 -8.97
CA PRO A 85 1.43 0.02 -8.24
C PRO A 85 1.54 1.45 -7.68
N PHE A 86 2.76 1.94 -7.43
CA PHE A 86 3.04 3.26 -6.88
C PHE A 86 3.34 4.30 -7.96
N GLN A 87 2.76 4.16 -9.15
CA GLN A 87 2.91 5.13 -10.24
C GLN A 87 1.59 5.82 -10.61
N GLY A 88 1.67 6.90 -11.38
CA GLY A 88 0.52 7.53 -12.01
C GLY A 88 -0.55 8.02 -11.03
N SER A 89 -1.81 7.66 -11.26
CA SER A 89 -2.95 8.11 -10.45
C SER A 89 -2.87 7.65 -9.00
N ASN A 90 -2.39 6.44 -8.73
CA ASN A 90 -2.26 5.92 -7.37
C ASN A 90 -1.25 6.73 -6.57
N LEU A 91 -0.09 7.03 -7.15
CA LEU A 91 0.93 7.84 -6.49
C LEU A 91 0.40 9.23 -6.14
N ARG A 92 -0.27 9.89 -7.11
CA ARG A 92 -0.84 11.23 -6.90
C ARG A 92 -1.90 11.25 -5.80
N LYS A 93 -2.81 10.27 -5.78
CA LYS A 93 -3.83 10.14 -4.74
C LYS A 93 -3.20 9.88 -3.36
N ALA A 94 -2.20 8.99 -3.31
CA ALA A 94 -1.51 8.65 -2.08
C ALA A 94 -0.77 9.86 -1.51
N GLN A 95 -0.06 10.62 -2.36
CA GLN A 95 0.59 11.87 -1.98
C GLN A 95 -0.40 12.89 -1.45
N ALA A 96 -1.51 13.13 -2.16
CA ALA A 96 -2.54 14.07 -1.72
C ALA A 96 -3.15 13.67 -0.36
N TYR A 97 -3.45 12.39 -0.17
CA TYR A 97 -3.97 11.87 1.10
C TYR A 97 -2.97 12.09 2.25
N LEU A 98 -1.70 11.70 2.06
CA LEU A 98 -0.67 11.85 3.08
C LEU A 98 -0.40 13.32 3.43
N SER A 99 -0.38 14.22 2.44
CA SER A 99 -0.26 15.66 2.66
C SER A 99 -1.41 16.22 3.48
N SER A 100 -2.67 15.87 3.16
CA SER A 100 -3.85 16.33 3.91
C SER A 100 -3.81 15.89 5.39
N ARG A 101 -3.29 14.69 5.67
CA ARG A 101 -3.11 14.19 7.03
C ARG A 101 -2.00 14.89 7.81
N ALA A 102 -0.95 15.36 7.12
CA ALA A 102 0.13 16.13 7.75
C ALA A 102 -0.35 17.54 8.14
N GLU A 103 -1.14 18.19 7.27
CA GLU A 103 -1.75 19.50 7.52
C GLU A 103 -2.76 19.46 8.67
N GLY A 104 -3.56 18.39 8.76
CA GLY A 104 -4.48 18.17 9.89
C GLY A 104 -3.80 17.86 11.23
N ARG A 105 -2.47 17.62 11.24
CA ARG A 105 -1.67 17.33 12.45
C ARG A 105 -0.89 18.55 12.96
N SER A 106 -1.06 19.73 12.35
CA SER A 106 -0.44 20.97 12.82
C SER A 106 -0.83 21.27 14.27
N PRO A 107 0.13 21.44 15.20
CA PRO A 107 -0.17 21.78 16.57
C PRO A 107 -0.78 23.19 16.60
N SER A 108 -2.00 23.28 17.13
CA SER A 108 -2.50 24.53 17.69
C SER A 108 -1.79 24.82 19.02
#